data_AF-A0A2Z4UBX1-F1
#
_entry.id   AF-A0A2Z4UBX1-F1
#
_cell.length_a   1.000
_cell.length_b   1.000
_cell.length_c   1.000
_cell.angle_alpha   90.00
_cell.angle_beta   90.00
_cell.angle_gamma   90.00
#
_symmetry.space_group_name_H-M   'P 1'
#
loop_
_entity.id
_entity.type
_entity.pdbx_description
1 polymer ?
#
loop_
_entity_poly.entity_id
_entity_poly.type
_entity_poly.pdbx_seq_one_letter_code
_entity_poly.pdbx_strand_id
1 'polypeptide(L)'
;MQGNKEQEKLDKYRAILRKNHTVYGKVQDCSKENILDSRIESVLGPALNSFILWVLKEAERKQIKKLYFLARDGYFMYRCALLYCEKWHLPIECRYLSCSRYSLRIPSFHMNMEDALEYICRGGIDVNLDKILNRGGLEEREKKHVLKEVFKGRDAEESIPYAELTSVREKLENCNFFMECVARHSREAYPFLKGYLEQEGLLDKEKSALVDSGWVGSMQKTLNMVLNKLGREETLTGYYWGLYELPEDVNREEYFCYYFSPEKGLREKVYFSNCLFEAIFSAPHGMTMSYRRTEKAYEPCYAVIPAERQRFMQRLESGLLAFTGNTIKEIKNIEEIDCVKYRDTIKKIFRLFMGYPTEEEGEIFGKLEFSDDVLDEKQQEVAAELNEAELCANHVWNKALVMLGFRNMYVKESAWYEGSVARFGKRRGYHLFMYRLYKYLLYIRKNYYYRKTRRKK
;
A
#
# COMPACT_ATOMS: atom_id res chain seq x y z
N MET A 1 0.54 22.43 28.37
CA MET A 1 1.80 21.71 28.03
C MET A 1 1.73 20.99 26.67
N GLN A 2 0.58 20.47 26.22
CA GLN A 2 0.45 19.72 24.95
C GLN A 2 0.67 20.59 23.69
N GLY A 3 0.04 21.78 23.64
CA GLY A 3 0.24 22.73 22.53
C GLY A 3 1.70 23.20 22.32
N ASN A 4 2.52 23.21 23.38
CA ASN A 4 3.95 23.53 23.25
C ASN A 4 4.71 22.41 22.53
N LYS A 5 4.39 21.14 22.81
CA LYS A 5 5.03 19.99 22.15
C LYS A 5 4.67 19.90 20.67
N GLU A 6 3.45 20.26 20.30
CA GLU A 6 3.02 20.30 18.89
C GLU A 6 3.69 21.42 18.11
N GLN A 7 3.82 22.60 18.72
CA GLN A 7 4.56 23.69 18.11
C GLN A 7 6.04 23.33 17.93
N GLU A 8 6.68 22.76 18.95
CA GLU A 8 8.06 22.24 18.85
C GLU A 8 8.21 21.17 17.75
N LYS A 9 7.20 20.32 17.56
CA LYS A 9 7.19 19.30 16.51
C LYS A 9 7.09 19.94 15.13
N LEU A 10 6.17 20.90 14.96
CA LEU A 10 6.02 21.65 13.72
C LEU A 10 7.30 22.42 13.37
N ASP A 11 7.94 23.04 14.35
CA ASP A 11 9.20 23.77 14.17
C ASP A 11 10.33 22.83 13.73
N LYS A 12 10.36 21.59 14.23
CA LYS A 12 11.30 20.56 13.75
C LYS A 12 11.05 20.21 12.28
N TYR A 13 9.79 20.04 11.85
CA TYR A 13 9.49 19.80 10.44
C TYR A 13 9.93 20.98 9.56
N ARG A 14 9.57 22.21 9.97
CA ARG A 14 9.97 23.45 9.28
C ARG A 14 11.49 23.60 9.17
N ALA A 15 12.22 23.32 10.26
CA ALA A 15 13.68 23.39 10.28
C ALA A 15 14.32 22.37 9.33
N ILE A 16 13.70 21.20 9.14
CA ILE A 16 14.16 20.20 8.15
C ILE A 16 13.88 20.71 6.73
N LEU A 17 12.68 21.21 6.47
CA LEU A 17 12.26 21.70 5.14
C LEU A 17 13.06 22.90 4.67
N ARG A 18 13.39 23.85 5.57
CA ARG A 18 14.21 25.05 5.27
C ARG A 18 15.60 24.73 4.70
N LYS A 19 16.14 23.55 4.98
CA LYS A 19 17.44 23.11 4.44
C LYS A 19 17.37 22.72 2.96
N ASN A 20 16.17 22.63 2.38
CA ASN A 20 15.96 22.37 0.97
C ASN A 20 15.27 23.57 0.28
N HIS A 21 16.09 24.53 -0.15
CA HIS A 21 15.65 25.83 -0.68
C HIS A 21 14.83 25.72 -1.97
N THR A 22 14.89 24.60 -2.68
CA THR A 22 14.35 24.45 -4.02
C THR A 22 12.83 24.27 -4.07
N VAL A 23 12.16 23.93 -2.96
CA VAL A 23 10.74 23.50 -3.02
C VAL A 23 9.83 24.10 -1.94
N TYR A 24 10.39 24.61 -0.84
CA TYR A 24 9.60 24.86 0.38
C TYR A 24 9.57 26.31 0.84
N GLY A 25 9.81 27.27 -0.05
CA GLY A 25 9.88 28.71 0.27
C GLY A 25 8.70 29.21 1.13
N LYS A 26 7.50 28.64 0.91
CA LYS A 26 6.24 29.03 1.59
C LYS A 26 5.86 28.24 2.83
N VAL A 27 6.62 27.22 3.25
CA VAL A 27 6.30 26.49 4.51
C VAL A 27 6.48 27.38 5.76
N GLN A 28 7.06 28.58 5.59
CA GLN A 28 7.37 29.50 6.67
C GLN A 28 6.15 30.27 7.22
N ASP A 29 5.10 30.52 6.42
CA ASP A 29 4.04 31.49 6.78
C ASP A 29 2.70 30.89 7.17
N CYS A 30 2.57 29.56 7.23
CA CYS A 30 1.29 28.94 7.53
C CYS A 30 1.01 28.91 9.04
N SER A 31 0.38 29.96 9.56
CA SER A 31 -0.24 30.03 10.89
C SER A 31 -1.54 29.23 10.93
N LYS A 32 -1.54 27.96 10.52
CA LYS A 32 -2.78 27.18 10.44
C LYS A 32 -3.23 26.74 11.83
N GLU A 33 -4.46 27.10 12.17
CA GLU A 33 -5.12 26.86 13.46
C GLU A 33 -5.36 25.37 13.76
N ASN A 34 -5.36 24.50 12.74
CA ASN A 34 -5.60 23.06 12.88
C ASN A 34 -4.38 22.22 12.45
N ILE A 35 -4.06 21.22 13.28
CA ILE A 35 -2.90 20.35 13.11
C ILE A 35 -2.93 19.54 11.80
N LEU A 36 -4.10 19.11 11.30
CA LEU A 36 -4.19 18.35 10.04
C LEU A 36 -3.57 19.13 8.88
N ASP A 37 -3.97 20.38 8.73
CA ASP A 37 -3.48 21.21 7.63
C ASP A 37 -1.98 21.52 7.79
N SER A 38 -1.50 21.67 9.03
CA SER A 38 -0.06 21.80 9.32
C SER A 38 0.72 20.55 8.86
N ARG A 39 0.17 19.34 9.03
CA ARG A 39 0.82 18.08 8.62
C ARG A 39 0.73 17.85 7.12
N ILE A 40 -0.34 18.31 6.48
CA ILE A 40 -0.40 18.35 5.02
C ILE A 40 0.77 19.18 4.47
N GLU A 41 1.01 20.37 5.00
CA GLU A 41 2.04 21.28 4.47
C GLU A 41 3.46 20.92 4.87
N SER A 42 3.65 20.35 6.05
CA SER A 42 4.98 20.06 6.59
C SER A 42 5.43 18.60 6.46
N VAL A 43 4.52 17.70 6.09
CA VAL A 43 4.79 16.25 6.01
C VAL A 43 4.28 15.65 4.70
N LEU A 44 2.95 15.63 4.50
CA LEU A 44 2.31 14.80 3.47
C LEU A 44 2.48 15.38 2.05
N GLY A 45 2.21 16.68 1.88
CA GLY A 45 2.41 17.41 0.63
C GLY A 45 3.86 17.35 0.16
N PRO A 46 4.86 17.70 1.01
CA PRO A 46 6.27 17.49 0.72
C PRO A 46 6.59 16.07 0.26
N ALA A 47 6.10 15.05 0.97
CA ALA A 47 6.40 13.66 0.66
C ALA A 47 5.83 13.23 -0.70
N LEU A 48 4.56 13.54 -0.96
CA LEU A 48 3.87 13.24 -2.22
C LEU A 48 4.58 13.89 -3.41
N ASN A 49 4.87 15.19 -3.30
CA ASN A 49 5.53 15.94 -4.37
C ASN A 49 6.95 15.43 -4.64
N SER A 50 7.71 15.09 -3.59
CA SER A 50 9.05 14.51 -3.75
C SER A 50 9.05 13.22 -4.57
N PHE A 51 8.05 12.36 -4.35
CA PHE A 51 7.92 11.12 -5.11
C PHE A 51 7.47 11.36 -6.53
N ILE A 52 6.43 12.19 -6.73
CA ILE A 52 5.91 12.47 -8.08
C ILE A 52 6.95 13.16 -8.97
N LEU A 53 7.69 14.14 -8.44
CA LEU A 53 8.76 14.78 -9.20
C LEU A 53 9.86 13.79 -9.57
N TRP A 54 10.18 12.84 -8.68
CA TRP A 54 11.11 11.76 -9.03
C TRP A 54 10.55 10.84 -10.12
N VAL A 55 9.28 10.43 -10.03
CA VAL A 55 8.62 9.60 -11.05
C VAL A 55 8.62 10.30 -12.41
N LEU A 56 8.21 11.57 -12.47
CA LEU A 56 8.16 12.34 -13.71
C LEU A 56 9.56 12.51 -14.33
N LYS A 57 10.58 12.79 -13.51
CA LYS A 57 11.97 12.93 -13.97
C LYS A 57 12.53 11.62 -14.51
N GLU A 58 12.21 10.50 -13.87
CA GLU A 58 12.56 9.17 -14.37
C GLU A 58 11.80 8.81 -15.65
N ALA A 59 10.52 9.17 -15.73
CA ALA A 59 9.69 8.96 -16.90
C ALA A 59 10.24 9.71 -18.12
N GLU A 60 10.60 10.98 -18.00
CA GLU A 60 11.24 11.74 -19.09
C GLU A 60 12.59 11.14 -19.49
N ARG A 61 13.45 10.84 -18.50
CA ARG A 61 14.77 10.23 -18.73
C ARG A 61 14.68 8.91 -19.50
N LYS A 62 13.63 8.13 -19.24
CA LYS A 62 13.38 6.81 -19.87
C LYS A 62 12.42 6.88 -21.05
N GLN A 63 11.98 8.07 -21.44
CA GLN A 63 11.02 8.33 -22.52
C GLN A 63 9.71 7.55 -22.35
N ILE A 64 9.24 7.40 -21.11
CA ILE A 64 7.92 6.84 -20.80
C ILE A 64 6.87 7.84 -21.28
N LYS A 65 5.93 7.38 -22.11
CA LYS A 65 4.84 8.19 -22.66
C LYS A 65 3.59 8.15 -21.80
N LYS A 66 3.38 7.05 -21.08
CA LYS A 66 2.17 6.84 -20.29
C LYS A 66 2.48 6.30 -18.90
N LEU A 67 1.96 6.97 -17.87
CA LEU A 67 2.07 6.56 -16.48
C LEU A 67 0.71 6.09 -15.96
N TYR A 68 0.65 4.84 -15.51
CA TYR A 68 -0.52 4.22 -14.90
C TYR A 68 -0.38 4.21 -13.38
N PHE A 69 -1.11 5.10 -12.73
CA PHE A 69 -1.16 5.18 -11.28
C PHE A 69 -2.17 4.16 -10.77
N LEU A 70 -1.68 3.17 -10.02
CA LEU A 70 -2.53 2.08 -9.54
C LEU A 70 -3.42 2.56 -8.41
N ALA A 71 -4.70 2.20 -8.46
CA ALA A 71 -5.56 2.28 -7.29
C ALA A 71 -5.02 1.36 -6.17
N ARG A 72 -5.18 1.72 -4.89
CA ARG A 72 -5.97 2.84 -4.35
C ARG A 72 -5.11 4.03 -3.94
N ASP A 73 -3.90 3.79 -3.48
CA ASP A 73 -2.99 4.78 -2.91
C ASP A 73 -2.17 5.56 -3.95
N GLY A 74 -2.27 5.18 -5.23
CA GLY A 74 -1.83 6.01 -6.36
C GLY A 74 -2.78 7.16 -6.72
N TYR A 75 -3.92 7.34 -6.05
CA TYR A 75 -4.90 8.36 -6.42
C TYR A 75 -4.36 9.80 -6.25
N PHE A 76 -3.85 10.16 -5.07
CA PHE A 76 -3.29 11.49 -4.87
C PHE A 76 -2.01 11.70 -5.68
N MET A 77 -1.26 10.62 -5.93
CA MET A 77 -0.09 10.61 -6.82
C MET A 77 -0.49 11.01 -8.24
N TYR A 78 -1.53 10.37 -8.78
CA TYR A 78 -2.11 10.70 -10.09
C TYR A 78 -2.56 12.16 -10.18
N ARG A 79 -3.36 12.61 -9.20
CA ARG A 79 -3.90 13.98 -9.18
C ARG A 79 -2.78 15.03 -9.12
N CYS A 80 -1.72 14.75 -8.37
CA CYS A 80 -0.54 15.59 -8.28
C CYS A 80 0.26 15.60 -9.60
N ALA A 81 0.48 14.43 -10.21
CA ALA A 81 1.19 14.30 -11.48
C ALA A 81 0.48 15.03 -12.63
N LEU A 82 -0.85 14.96 -12.70
CA LEU A 82 -1.63 15.71 -13.69
C LEU A 82 -1.34 17.22 -13.63
N LEU A 83 -1.30 17.81 -12.43
CA LEU A 83 -1.02 19.24 -12.27
C LEU A 83 0.37 19.60 -12.80
N TYR A 84 1.38 18.77 -12.54
CA TYR A 84 2.72 18.99 -13.08
C TYR A 84 2.78 18.83 -14.59
N CYS A 85 2.23 17.75 -15.14
CA CYS A 85 2.23 17.52 -16.58
C CYS A 85 1.51 18.63 -17.34
N GLU A 86 0.35 19.09 -16.84
CA GLU A 86 -0.41 20.18 -17.45
C GLU A 86 0.38 21.50 -17.40
N LYS A 87 0.92 21.87 -16.23
CA LYS A 87 1.58 23.18 -16.07
C LYS A 87 2.94 23.27 -16.73
N TRP A 88 3.70 22.18 -16.77
CA TRP A 88 5.01 22.14 -17.40
C TRP A 88 4.98 21.57 -18.82
N HIS A 89 3.79 21.25 -19.35
CA HIS A 89 3.61 20.67 -20.69
C HIS A 89 4.46 19.42 -20.92
N LEU A 90 4.59 18.57 -19.91
CA LEU A 90 5.38 17.35 -20.01
C LEU A 90 4.68 16.38 -20.99
N PRO A 91 5.42 15.73 -21.91
CA PRO A 91 4.87 14.82 -22.90
C PRO A 91 4.59 13.43 -22.29
N ILE A 92 3.87 13.41 -21.17
CA ILE A 92 3.55 12.23 -20.37
C ILE A 92 2.05 12.22 -20.09
N GLU A 93 1.36 11.22 -20.62
CA GLU A 93 -0.03 10.94 -20.32
C GLU A 93 -0.15 10.24 -18.95
N CYS A 94 -0.93 10.82 -18.04
CA CYS A 94 -1.22 10.20 -16.75
C CYS A 94 -2.59 9.51 -16.80
N ARG A 95 -2.66 8.25 -16.38
CA ARG A 95 -3.90 7.46 -16.26
C ARG A 95 -4.05 6.94 -14.84
N TYR A 96 -5.27 6.98 -14.33
CA TYR A 96 -5.62 6.33 -13.07
C TYR A 96 -6.16 4.94 -13.34
N LEU A 97 -5.36 3.91 -13.06
CA LEU A 97 -5.75 2.53 -13.29
C LEU A 97 -6.49 1.99 -12.07
N SER A 98 -7.80 1.85 -12.22
CA SER A 98 -8.67 1.26 -11.19
C SER A 98 -8.45 -0.24 -11.16
N CYS A 99 -7.62 -0.71 -10.24
CA CYS A 99 -7.32 -2.11 -10.05
C CYS A 99 -7.08 -2.44 -8.59
N SER A 100 -7.31 -3.69 -8.22
CA SER A 100 -6.87 -4.27 -6.97
C SER A 100 -6.29 -5.66 -7.21
N ARG A 101 -5.66 -6.24 -6.19
CA ARG A 101 -5.25 -7.65 -6.25
C ARG A 101 -6.45 -8.54 -6.56
N TYR A 102 -7.62 -8.22 -6.01
CA TYR A 102 -8.86 -8.96 -6.24
C TYR A 102 -9.36 -8.81 -7.68
N SER A 103 -9.47 -7.58 -8.19
CA SER A 103 -10.00 -7.31 -9.53
C SER A 103 -9.12 -7.81 -10.68
N LEU A 104 -7.81 -7.99 -10.43
CA LEU A 104 -6.90 -8.62 -11.40
C LEU A 104 -6.84 -10.14 -11.28
N ARG A 105 -6.90 -10.68 -10.06
CA ARG A 105 -6.70 -12.12 -9.83
C ARG A 105 -7.92 -12.94 -10.19
N ILE A 106 -9.11 -12.53 -9.75
CA ILE A 106 -10.36 -13.25 -10.03
C ILE A 106 -10.50 -13.56 -11.52
N PRO A 107 -10.38 -12.58 -12.44
CA PRO A 107 -10.53 -12.85 -13.86
C PRO A 107 -9.37 -13.64 -14.48
N SER A 108 -8.28 -13.87 -13.75
CA SER A 108 -7.08 -14.60 -14.20
C SER A 108 -6.97 -16.03 -13.65
N PHE A 109 -7.73 -16.42 -12.62
CA PHE A 109 -7.60 -17.73 -11.97
C PHE A 109 -7.75 -18.92 -12.93
N HIS A 110 -8.63 -18.85 -13.93
CA HIS A 110 -8.79 -19.91 -14.92
C HIS A 110 -7.55 -20.15 -15.80
N MET A 111 -6.59 -19.22 -15.81
CA MET A 111 -5.36 -19.32 -16.59
C MET A 111 -4.29 -20.15 -15.87
N ASN A 112 -4.28 -20.13 -14.54
CA ASN A 112 -3.39 -20.92 -13.70
C ASN A 112 -4.07 -21.19 -12.35
N MET A 113 -4.69 -22.37 -12.24
CA MET A 113 -5.44 -22.74 -11.05
C MET A 113 -4.53 -23.04 -9.84
N GLU A 114 -3.30 -23.47 -10.07
CA GLU A 114 -2.34 -23.74 -9.00
C GLU A 114 -1.94 -22.43 -8.30
N ASP A 115 -1.59 -21.39 -9.08
CA ASP A 115 -1.34 -20.05 -8.54
C ASP A 115 -2.59 -19.46 -7.86
N ALA A 116 -3.78 -19.78 -8.39
CA ALA A 116 -5.04 -19.36 -7.81
C ALA A 116 -5.23 -19.96 -6.41
N LEU A 117 -5.03 -21.27 -6.25
CA LEU A 117 -5.13 -21.98 -4.97
C LEU A 117 -4.10 -21.48 -3.96
N GLU A 118 -2.85 -21.25 -4.39
CA GLU A 118 -1.81 -20.67 -3.53
C GLU A 118 -2.25 -19.30 -2.99
N TYR A 119 -2.85 -18.48 -3.84
CA TYR A 119 -3.36 -17.18 -3.44
C TYR A 119 -4.58 -17.27 -2.51
N ILE A 120 -5.58 -18.08 -2.89
CA ILE A 120 -6.84 -18.25 -2.15
C ILE A 120 -6.55 -18.75 -0.72
N CYS A 121 -5.67 -19.74 -0.61
CA CYS A 121 -5.31 -20.39 0.67
C CYS A 121 -4.13 -19.71 1.37
N ARG A 122 -3.71 -18.50 0.95
CA ARG A 122 -2.57 -17.82 1.53
C ARG A 122 -2.80 -17.49 3.00
N GLY A 123 -1.81 -17.75 3.84
CA GLY A 123 -1.83 -17.37 5.26
C GLY A 123 -1.89 -15.86 5.48
N GLY A 124 -2.37 -15.46 6.65
CA GLY A 124 -2.53 -14.06 7.06
C GLY A 124 -3.05 -13.97 8.50
N ILE A 125 -3.32 -12.75 8.96
CA ILE A 125 -3.88 -12.50 10.28
C ILE A 125 -5.37 -12.92 10.29
N ASP A 126 -5.75 -13.72 11.28
CA ASP A 126 -7.13 -14.19 11.50
C ASP A 126 -7.79 -14.80 10.24
N VAL A 127 -7.06 -15.62 9.48
CA VAL A 127 -7.62 -16.35 8.33
C VAL A 127 -8.65 -17.35 8.83
N ASN A 128 -9.79 -17.42 8.16
CA ASN A 128 -10.88 -18.37 8.40
C ASN A 128 -11.44 -18.87 7.05
N LEU A 129 -12.37 -19.82 7.07
CA LEU A 129 -12.90 -20.41 5.83
C LEU A 129 -13.69 -19.38 5.02
N ASP A 130 -14.43 -18.48 5.66
CA ASP A 130 -15.18 -17.44 4.94
C ASP A 130 -14.24 -16.56 4.10
N LYS A 131 -13.15 -16.05 4.70
CA LYS A 131 -12.12 -15.28 3.98
C LYS A 131 -11.49 -16.05 2.84
N ILE A 132 -11.18 -17.33 3.04
CA ILE A 132 -10.60 -18.18 1.98
C ILE A 132 -11.57 -18.28 0.81
N LEU A 133 -12.85 -18.59 1.07
CA LEU A 133 -13.85 -18.71 0.01
C LEU A 133 -14.14 -17.35 -0.66
N ASN A 134 -14.14 -16.25 0.10
CA ASN A 134 -14.25 -14.90 -0.47
C ASN A 134 -13.09 -14.58 -1.43
N ARG A 135 -11.86 -14.98 -1.10
CA ARG A 135 -10.69 -14.78 -2.00
C ARG A 135 -10.82 -15.56 -3.30
N GLY A 136 -11.56 -16.68 -3.30
CA GLY A 136 -11.93 -17.43 -4.49
C GLY A 136 -13.06 -16.78 -5.30
N GLY A 137 -13.73 -15.76 -4.74
CA GLY A 137 -14.86 -15.08 -5.36
C GLY A 137 -16.16 -15.85 -5.28
N LEU A 138 -16.33 -16.73 -4.31
CA LEU A 138 -17.56 -17.51 -4.15
C LEU A 138 -18.70 -16.65 -3.59
N GLU A 139 -19.90 -16.90 -4.09
CA GLU A 139 -21.14 -16.33 -3.57
C GLU A 139 -21.62 -17.06 -2.30
N GLU A 140 -22.42 -16.40 -1.47
CA GLU A 140 -22.93 -16.95 -0.20
C GLU A 140 -23.56 -18.34 -0.30
N ARG A 141 -24.28 -18.61 -1.40
CA ARG A 141 -24.90 -19.93 -1.62
C ARG A 141 -23.86 -21.01 -1.90
N GLU A 142 -22.83 -20.67 -2.65
CA GLU A 142 -21.74 -21.57 -3.02
C GLU A 142 -20.85 -21.86 -1.82
N LYS A 143 -20.53 -20.82 -1.03
CA LYS A 143 -19.81 -20.99 0.23
C LYS A 143 -20.49 -22.01 1.14
N LYS A 144 -21.79 -21.86 1.35
CA LYS A 144 -22.59 -22.80 2.17
C LYS A 144 -22.52 -24.23 1.64
N HIS A 145 -22.49 -24.41 0.32
CA HIS A 145 -22.32 -25.72 -0.31
C HIS A 145 -20.95 -26.31 0.00
N VAL A 146 -19.87 -25.56 -0.30
CA VAL A 146 -18.48 -26.00 -0.06
C VAL A 146 -18.24 -26.33 1.42
N LEU A 147 -18.73 -25.48 2.33
CA LEU A 147 -18.61 -25.71 3.77
C LEU A 147 -19.29 -27.01 4.21
N LYS A 148 -20.45 -27.34 3.63
CA LYS A 148 -21.17 -28.57 3.93
C LYS A 148 -20.48 -29.80 3.34
N GLU A 149 -20.06 -29.72 2.08
CA GLU A 149 -19.46 -30.84 1.33
C GLU A 149 -18.08 -31.22 1.87
N VAL A 150 -17.22 -30.21 2.08
CA VAL A 150 -15.79 -30.41 2.33
C VAL A 150 -15.42 -30.27 3.81
N PHE A 151 -16.07 -29.34 4.51
CA PHE A 151 -15.74 -28.99 5.89
C PHE A 151 -16.78 -29.45 6.91
N LYS A 152 -17.75 -30.29 6.49
CA LYS A 152 -18.80 -30.88 7.34
C LYS A 152 -19.56 -29.85 8.18
N GLY A 153 -19.72 -28.63 7.66
CA GLY A 153 -20.42 -27.54 8.35
C GLY A 153 -19.61 -26.91 9.49
N ARG A 154 -18.27 -27.00 9.48
CA ARG A 154 -17.40 -26.19 10.35
C ARG A 154 -17.81 -24.72 10.26
N ASP A 155 -17.75 -24.03 11.40
CA ASP A 155 -17.98 -22.60 11.45
C ASP A 155 -17.01 -21.87 10.51
N ALA A 156 -17.55 -21.07 9.60
CA ALA A 156 -16.79 -20.40 8.57
C ALA A 156 -15.93 -19.26 9.14
N GLU A 157 -16.33 -18.70 10.28
CA GLU A 157 -15.67 -17.55 10.89
C GLU A 157 -14.55 -17.94 11.87
N GLU A 158 -14.48 -19.22 12.24
CA GLU A 158 -13.46 -19.78 13.13
C GLU A 158 -12.05 -19.62 12.52
N SER A 159 -11.10 -19.10 13.30
CA SER A 159 -9.73 -18.92 12.84
C SER A 159 -9.07 -20.27 12.53
N ILE A 160 -8.45 -20.37 11.36
CA ILE A 160 -7.68 -21.53 10.92
C ILE A 160 -6.21 -21.35 11.33
N PRO A 161 -5.64 -22.29 12.11
CA PRO A 161 -4.21 -22.31 12.39
C PRO A 161 -3.38 -22.43 11.11
N TYR A 162 -2.23 -21.74 11.05
CA TYR A 162 -1.37 -21.76 9.86
C TYR A 162 -0.98 -23.18 9.40
N ALA A 163 -0.76 -24.10 10.35
CA ALA A 163 -0.43 -25.50 10.06
C ALA A 163 -1.57 -26.27 9.38
N GLU A 164 -2.82 -25.84 9.53
CA GLU A 164 -3.98 -26.47 8.87
C GLU A 164 -4.19 -25.97 7.43
N LEU A 165 -3.57 -24.85 7.03
CA LEU A 165 -3.81 -24.25 5.71
C LEU A 165 -3.48 -25.19 4.55
N THR A 166 -2.44 -26.02 4.69
CA THR A 166 -2.11 -27.04 3.70
C THR A 166 -3.25 -28.05 3.54
N SER A 167 -3.83 -28.53 4.64
CA SER A 167 -4.97 -29.45 4.59
C SER A 167 -6.24 -28.78 4.05
N VAL A 168 -6.47 -27.50 4.38
CA VAL A 168 -7.58 -26.72 3.81
C VAL A 168 -7.43 -26.59 2.30
N ARG A 169 -6.22 -26.29 1.82
CA ARG A 169 -5.91 -26.22 0.40
C ARG A 169 -6.17 -27.54 -0.30
N GLU A 170 -5.62 -28.65 0.20
CA GLU A 170 -5.82 -29.99 -0.38
C GLU A 170 -7.30 -30.36 -0.46
N LYS A 171 -8.07 -30.03 0.58
CA LYS A 171 -9.52 -30.24 0.62
C LYS A 171 -10.27 -29.46 -0.46
N LEU A 172 -9.90 -28.19 -0.68
CA LEU A 172 -10.50 -27.34 -1.71
C LEU A 172 -10.11 -27.79 -3.11
N GLU A 173 -8.84 -28.15 -3.31
CA GLU A 173 -8.32 -28.66 -4.58
C GLU A 173 -9.05 -29.93 -5.04
N ASN A 174 -9.42 -30.80 -4.09
CA ASN A 174 -10.19 -32.03 -4.35
C ASN A 174 -11.71 -31.83 -4.39
N CYS A 175 -12.21 -30.59 -4.25
CA CYS A 175 -13.63 -30.29 -4.32
C CYS A 175 -14.00 -29.79 -5.72
N ASN A 176 -14.61 -30.66 -6.54
CA ASN A 176 -15.01 -30.32 -7.91
C ASN A 176 -15.92 -29.10 -7.97
N PHE A 177 -16.90 -29.01 -7.07
CA PHE A 177 -17.83 -27.88 -7.02
C PHE A 177 -17.09 -26.55 -6.78
N PHE A 178 -16.17 -26.51 -5.81
CA PHE A 178 -15.34 -25.33 -5.54
C PHE A 178 -14.52 -24.92 -6.77
N MET A 179 -13.82 -25.88 -7.38
CA MET A 179 -12.96 -25.64 -8.54
C MET A 179 -13.75 -25.14 -9.76
N GLU A 180 -14.95 -25.68 -9.99
CA GLU A 180 -15.87 -25.24 -11.04
C GLU A 180 -16.37 -23.82 -10.80
N CYS A 181 -16.76 -23.47 -9.55
CA CYS A 181 -17.16 -22.12 -9.19
C CYS A 181 -16.04 -21.09 -9.46
N VAL A 182 -14.82 -21.36 -8.97
CA VAL A 182 -13.66 -20.47 -9.17
C VAL A 182 -13.38 -20.28 -10.66
N ALA A 183 -13.36 -21.36 -11.44
CA ALA A 183 -13.11 -21.29 -12.87
C ALA A 183 -14.23 -20.55 -13.63
N ARG A 184 -15.49 -20.78 -13.26
CA ARG A 184 -16.65 -20.11 -13.88
C ARG A 184 -16.61 -18.61 -13.63
N HIS A 185 -16.49 -18.17 -12.37
CA HIS A 185 -16.43 -16.76 -12.02
C HIS A 185 -15.23 -16.05 -12.69
N SER A 186 -14.10 -16.74 -12.77
CA SER A 186 -12.93 -16.23 -13.47
C SER A 186 -13.20 -15.98 -14.96
N ARG A 187 -13.81 -16.95 -15.65
CA ARG A 187 -14.13 -16.82 -17.08
C ARG A 187 -15.20 -15.77 -17.35
N GLU A 188 -16.20 -15.65 -16.47
CA GLU A 188 -17.27 -14.66 -16.57
C GLU A 188 -16.73 -13.23 -16.37
N ALA A 189 -15.79 -13.03 -15.45
CA ALA A 189 -15.21 -11.72 -15.18
C ALA A 189 -14.16 -11.28 -16.22
N TYR A 190 -13.52 -12.23 -16.91
CA TYR A 190 -12.39 -11.98 -17.82
C TYR A 190 -12.67 -10.99 -18.97
N PRO A 191 -13.80 -11.08 -19.70
CA PRO A 191 -14.11 -10.13 -20.77
C PRO A 191 -14.21 -8.68 -20.29
N PHE A 192 -14.67 -8.45 -19.06
CA PHE A 192 -14.80 -7.10 -18.50
C PHE A 192 -13.45 -6.53 -18.08
N LEU A 193 -12.57 -7.35 -17.48
CA LEU A 193 -11.19 -6.94 -17.22
C LEU A 193 -10.48 -6.60 -18.54
N LYS A 194 -10.55 -7.50 -19.52
CA LYS A 194 -9.95 -7.28 -20.85
C LYS A 194 -10.41 -5.96 -21.45
N GLY A 195 -11.72 -5.73 -21.52
CA GLY A 195 -12.29 -4.51 -22.09
C GLY A 195 -11.86 -3.25 -21.36
N TYR A 196 -11.73 -3.30 -20.02
CA TYR A 196 -11.20 -2.19 -19.24
C TYR A 196 -9.72 -1.91 -19.54
N LEU A 197 -8.86 -2.93 -19.55
CA LEU A 197 -7.43 -2.75 -19.83
C LEU A 197 -7.18 -2.24 -21.27
N GLU A 198 -7.96 -2.74 -22.24
CA GLU A 198 -7.96 -2.24 -23.62
C GLU A 198 -8.38 -0.78 -23.69
N GLN A 199 -9.48 -0.41 -23.02
CA GLN A 199 -9.97 0.98 -22.97
C GLN A 199 -8.96 1.95 -22.35
N GLU A 200 -8.24 1.53 -21.30
CA GLU A 200 -7.21 2.35 -20.67
C GLU A 200 -5.89 2.40 -21.49
N GLY A 201 -5.83 1.72 -22.65
CA GLY A 201 -4.69 1.73 -23.56
C GLY A 201 -3.51 0.88 -23.09
N LEU A 202 -3.71 -0.09 -22.19
CA LEU A 202 -2.61 -0.92 -21.70
C LEU A 202 -2.07 -1.91 -22.75
N LEU A 203 -2.79 -2.10 -23.85
CA LEU A 203 -2.32 -2.86 -25.00
C LEU A 203 -1.64 -1.99 -26.06
N ASP A 204 -1.53 -0.68 -25.84
CA ASP A 204 -0.85 0.23 -26.75
C ASP A 204 0.64 -0.08 -26.82
N LYS A 205 1.25 0.15 -27.99
CA LYS A 205 2.69 -0.06 -28.21
C LYS A 205 3.58 1.00 -27.55
N GLU A 206 2.99 2.02 -26.95
CA GLU A 206 3.75 3.07 -26.29
C GLU A 206 4.40 2.56 -25.01
N LYS A 207 5.62 3.05 -24.78
CA LYS A 207 6.37 2.75 -23.57
C LYS A 207 5.66 3.33 -22.37
N SER A 208 5.24 2.45 -21.48
CA SER A 208 4.43 2.79 -20.32
C SER A 208 5.02 2.25 -19.03
N ALA A 209 4.65 2.87 -17.91
CA ALA A 209 5.07 2.42 -16.58
C ALA A 209 3.94 2.52 -15.56
N LEU A 210 4.01 1.67 -14.55
CA LEU A 210 3.15 1.69 -13.38
C LEU A 210 3.72 2.62 -12.33
N VAL A 211 2.84 3.23 -11.54
CA VAL A 211 3.18 4.01 -10.35
C VAL A 211 2.33 3.50 -9.19
N ASP A 212 2.98 3.07 -8.11
CA ASP A 212 2.34 2.41 -6.98
C ASP A 212 3.13 2.69 -5.69
N SER A 213 2.55 2.48 -4.52
CA SER A 213 3.29 2.60 -3.26
C SER A 213 4.24 1.41 -3.04
N GLY A 214 3.77 0.17 -3.28
CA GLY A 214 4.52 -1.05 -2.97
C GLY A 214 3.66 -2.23 -2.48
N TRP A 215 4.18 -3.18 -1.70
CA TRP A 215 5.55 -3.28 -1.15
C TRP A 215 6.30 -4.54 -1.61
N VAL A 216 5.62 -5.39 -2.39
CA VAL A 216 6.14 -6.65 -2.92
C VAL A 216 6.20 -6.63 -4.45
N GLY A 217 5.43 -5.77 -5.13
CA GLY A 217 5.41 -5.71 -6.60
C GLY A 217 4.58 -6.82 -7.28
N SER A 218 3.73 -7.53 -6.53
CA SER A 218 2.90 -8.62 -7.07
C SER A 218 1.87 -8.13 -8.10
N MET A 219 1.36 -6.91 -7.94
CA MET A 219 0.42 -6.31 -8.88
C MET A 219 1.02 -6.17 -10.28
N GLN A 220 2.24 -5.66 -10.39
CA GLN A 220 2.96 -5.59 -11.67
C GLN A 220 3.19 -6.97 -12.28
N LYS A 221 3.55 -7.98 -11.47
CA LYS A 221 3.71 -9.38 -11.96
C LYS A 221 2.41 -9.92 -12.55
N THR A 222 1.30 -9.82 -11.80
CA THR A 222 -0.01 -10.31 -12.26
C THR A 222 -0.51 -9.53 -13.46
N LEU A 223 -0.36 -8.20 -13.47
CA LEU A 223 -0.78 -7.38 -14.60
C LEU A 223 0.03 -7.71 -15.87
N ASN A 224 1.35 -7.83 -15.78
CA ASN A 224 2.18 -8.23 -16.92
C ASN A 224 1.82 -9.63 -17.44
N MET A 225 1.49 -10.58 -16.56
CA MET A 225 1.00 -11.91 -16.97
C MET A 225 -0.30 -11.79 -17.79
N VAL A 226 -1.28 -11.03 -17.30
CA VAL A 226 -2.55 -10.80 -18.01
C VAL A 226 -2.32 -10.08 -19.34
N LEU A 227 -1.50 -9.02 -19.36
CA LEU A 227 -1.21 -8.26 -20.57
C LEU A 227 -0.47 -9.08 -21.63
N ASN A 228 0.47 -9.95 -21.21
CA ASN A 228 1.15 -10.87 -22.11
C ASN A 228 0.15 -11.83 -22.78
N LYS A 229 -0.81 -12.37 -22.02
CA LYS A 229 -1.90 -13.20 -22.58
C LYS A 229 -2.81 -12.43 -23.53
N LEU A 230 -2.93 -11.11 -23.36
CA LEU A 230 -3.65 -10.21 -24.26
C LEU A 230 -2.81 -9.74 -25.46
N GLY A 231 -1.57 -10.21 -25.60
CA GLY A 231 -0.70 -9.92 -26.75
C GLY A 231 0.25 -8.74 -26.57
N ARG A 232 0.38 -8.19 -25.35
CA ARG A 232 1.42 -7.19 -25.07
C ARG A 232 2.78 -7.87 -24.92
N GLU A 233 3.73 -7.51 -25.78
CA GLU A 233 5.10 -8.03 -25.71
C GLU A 233 5.97 -7.30 -24.68
N GLU A 234 5.78 -5.98 -24.55
CA GLU A 234 6.57 -5.16 -23.63
C GLU A 234 6.14 -5.34 -22.18
N THR A 235 7.12 -5.61 -21.31
CA THR A 235 6.91 -5.64 -19.86
C THR A 235 6.79 -4.21 -19.33
N LEU A 236 5.80 -3.96 -18.48
CA LEU A 236 5.66 -2.68 -17.81
C LEU A 236 6.79 -2.48 -16.79
N THR A 237 7.45 -1.33 -16.85
CA THR A 237 8.29 -0.82 -15.76
C THR A 237 7.40 -0.36 -14.59
N GLY A 238 7.86 -0.47 -13.34
CA GLY A 238 7.16 0.01 -12.16
C GLY A 238 7.99 1.00 -11.35
N TYR A 239 7.37 2.12 -10.96
CA TYR A 239 7.92 3.11 -10.05
C TYR A 239 7.20 3.03 -8.70
N TYR A 240 7.96 2.69 -7.66
CA TYR A 240 7.42 2.41 -6.34
C TYR A 240 7.91 3.39 -5.29
N TRP A 241 7.04 3.76 -4.33
CA TRP A 241 7.49 4.46 -3.13
C TRP A 241 8.57 3.63 -2.42
N GLY A 242 8.32 2.35 -2.17
CA GLY A 242 9.35 1.44 -1.66
C GLY A 242 8.96 -0.02 -1.83
N LEU A 243 9.95 -0.91 -1.78
CA LEU A 243 9.72 -2.35 -1.86
C LEU A 243 10.52 -3.08 -0.77
N TYR A 244 9.87 -3.95 -0.03
CA TYR A 244 10.51 -4.81 0.97
C TYR A 244 11.17 -6.04 0.33
N GLU A 245 10.55 -6.55 -0.73
CA GLU A 245 10.96 -7.72 -1.49
C GLU A 245 10.39 -7.63 -2.91
N LEU A 246 10.65 -8.64 -3.73
CA LEU A 246 10.11 -8.78 -5.08
C LEU A 246 9.54 -10.18 -5.25
N PRO A 247 8.57 -10.38 -6.15
CA PRO A 247 8.10 -11.72 -6.47
C PRO A 247 9.24 -12.51 -7.08
N GLU A 248 9.11 -13.84 -7.05
CA GLU A 248 10.02 -14.70 -7.78
C GLU A 248 9.89 -14.50 -9.29
N ASP A 249 11.02 -14.66 -9.98
CA ASP A 249 11.13 -14.68 -11.45
C ASP A 249 10.75 -13.38 -12.15
N VAL A 250 10.89 -12.26 -11.43
CA VAL A 250 10.80 -10.92 -12.04
C VAL A 250 12.18 -10.31 -12.27
N ASN A 251 12.30 -9.56 -13.37
CA ASN A 251 13.47 -8.74 -13.65
C ASN A 251 13.52 -7.56 -12.67
N ARG A 252 14.59 -7.50 -11.85
CA ARG A 252 14.81 -6.43 -10.85
C ARG A 252 14.91 -5.04 -11.49
N GLU A 253 15.37 -4.96 -12.73
CA GLU A 253 15.58 -3.69 -13.44
C GLU A 253 14.28 -2.99 -13.81
N GLU A 254 13.15 -3.71 -13.80
CA GLU A 254 11.82 -3.16 -14.06
C GLU A 254 11.12 -2.62 -12.80
N TYR A 255 11.78 -2.64 -11.63
CA TYR A 255 11.19 -2.25 -10.34
C TYR A 255 12.00 -1.12 -9.68
N PHE A 256 11.68 0.12 -10.03
CA PHE A 256 12.35 1.30 -9.48
C PHE A 256 11.82 1.65 -8.10
N CYS A 257 12.71 1.93 -7.15
CA CYS A 257 12.33 2.23 -5.78
C CYS A 257 12.81 3.63 -5.37
N TYR A 258 11.89 4.44 -4.87
CA TYR A 258 12.18 5.80 -4.43
C TYR A 258 12.82 5.85 -3.03
N TYR A 259 12.11 5.37 -2.00
CA TYR A 259 12.40 5.60 -0.58
C TYR A 259 13.30 4.50 0.04
N PHE A 260 12.99 3.23 -0.21
CA PHE A 260 13.83 2.07 0.11
C PHE A 260 13.61 0.93 -0.91
N SER A 261 14.58 0.02 -1.01
CA SER A 261 14.52 -1.16 -1.89
C SER A 261 14.67 -2.45 -1.09
N PRO A 262 14.46 -3.64 -1.69
CA PRO A 262 14.67 -4.90 -0.98
C PRO A 262 16.07 -5.01 -0.37
N GLU A 263 17.08 -4.47 -1.05
CA GLU A 263 18.49 -4.61 -0.70
C GLU A 263 19.04 -3.50 0.20
N LYS A 264 18.38 -2.33 0.24
CA LYS A 264 18.88 -1.07 0.84
C LYS A 264 17.82 -0.38 1.70
N GLY A 265 18.25 0.61 2.48
CA GLY A 265 17.34 1.46 3.27
C GLY A 265 16.83 0.82 4.55
N LEU A 266 17.70 0.08 5.27
CA LEU A 266 17.32 -0.59 6.54
C LEU A 266 16.70 0.39 7.55
N ARG A 267 17.30 1.58 7.70
CA ARG A 267 16.80 2.59 8.62
C ARG A 267 15.42 3.08 8.19
N GLU A 268 15.24 3.36 6.91
CA GLU A 268 13.97 3.79 6.33
C GLU A 268 12.87 2.75 6.59
N LYS A 269 13.13 1.46 6.31
CA LYS A 269 12.21 0.35 6.63
C LYS A 269 11.82 0.31 8.11
N VAL A 270 12.78 0.57 9.01
CA VAL A 270 12.55 0.54 10.47
C VAL A 270 11.68 1.69 10.96
N TYR A 271 11.73 2.87 10.34
CA TYR A 271 10.96 4.03 10.82
C TYR A 271 9.68 4.28 10.04
N PHE A 272 9.48 3.58 8.94
CA PHE A 272 8.30 3.70 8.10
C PHE A 272 7.17 2.77 8.57
N SER A 273 5.93 3.21 8.42
CA SER A 273 4.74 2.37 8.49
C SER A 273 4.07 2.41 7.12
N ASN A 274 4.06 1.27 6.43
CA ASN A 274 3.37 1.14 5.16
C ASN A 274 1.85 1.22 5.33
N CYS A 275 1.31 0.62 6.39
CA CYS A 275 -0.13 0.66 6.67
C CYS A 275 -0.64 2.10 6.86
N LEU A 276 0.13 2.91 7.60
CA LEU A 276 -0.17 4.34 7.75
C LEU A 276 -0.09 5.07 6.41
N PHE A 277 0.92 4.78 5.60
CA PHE A 277 1.06 5.38 4.28
C PHE A 277 -0.15 5.05 3.39
N GLU A 278 -0.54 3.79 3.32
CA GLU A 278 -1.71 3.33 2.55
C GLU A 278 -3.02 3.93 3.06
N ALA A 279 -3.18 4.07 4.38
CA ALA A 279 -4.35 4.69 4.99
C ALA A 279 -4.45 6.19 4.66
N ILE A 280 -3.33 6.92 4.73
CA ILE A 280 -3.27 8.36 4.43
C ILE A 280 -3.47 8.64 2.94
N PHE A 281 -2.84 7.86 2.06
CA PHE A 281 -2.83 8.13 0.62
C PHE A 281 -3.97 7.42 -0.14
N SER A 282 -4.91 6.80 0.57
CA SER A 282 -6.08 6.15 0.01
C SER A 282 -6.98 7.10 -0.79
N ALA A 283 -7.44 6.65 -1.97
CA ALA A 283 -8.48 7.30 -2.74
C ALA A 283 -9.79 7.55 -1.93
N PRO A 284 -10.59 8.56 -2.31
CA PRO A 284 -11.91 8.85 -1.75
C PRO A 284 -13.02 7.93 -2.30
N HIS A 285 -12.67 6.67 -2.60
CA HIS A 285 -13.57 5.61 -3.03
C HIS A 285 -13.05 4.26 -2.51
N GLY A 286 -13.90 3.23 -2.48
CA GLY A 286 -13.49 1.90 -2.03
C GLY A 286 -12.57 1.18 -3.01
N MET A 287 -12.11 0.00 -2.61
CA MET A 287 -11.28 -0.86 -3.45
C MET A 287 -12.02 -1.25 -4.73
N THR A 288 -11.31 -1.35 -5.86
CA THR A 288 -11.87 -1.90 -7.10
C THR A 288 -12.16 -3.38 -6.92
N MET A 289 -13.42 -3.78 -7.08
CA MET A 289 -13.88 -5.16 -6.90
C MET A 289 -13.97 -5.89 -8.25
N SER A 290 -14.51 -5.23 -9.26
CA SER A 290 -14.74 -5.81 -10.58
C SER A 290 -14.91 -4.71 -11.62
N TYR A 291 -15.30 -5.09 -12.84
CA TYR A 291 -15.62 -4.18 -13.93
C TYR A 291 -16.96 -4.57 -14.52
N ARG A 292 -17.69 -3.59 -15.05
CA ARG A 292 -18.94 -3.80 -15.77
C ARG A 292 -18.91 -3.05 -17.09
N ARG A 293 -19.59 -3.59 -18.10
CA ARG A 293 -19.81 -2.89 -19.36
C ARG A 293 -21.06 -2.03 -19.26
N THR A 294 -20.94 -0.74 -19.54
CA THR A 294 -22.05 0.17 -19.81
C THR A 294 -22.17 0.38 -21.32
N GLU A 295 -23.17 1.14 -21.77
CA GLU A 295 -23.31 1.48 -23.19
C GLU A 295 -22.08 2.20 -23.76
N LYS A 296 -21.35 2.94 -22.92
CA LYS A 296 -20.27 3.84 -23.35
C LYS A 296 -18.87 3.35 -23.00
N ALA A 297 -18.71 2.55 -21.95
CA ALA A 297 -17.40 2.23 -21.40
C ALA A 297 -17.41 0.94 -20.55
N TYR A 298 -16.22 0.46 -20.21
CA TYR A 298 -15.99 -0.44 -19.09
C TYR A 298 -15.72 0.40 -17.84
N GLU A 299 -16.58 0.27 -16.84
CA GLU A 299 -16.51 1.03 -15.59
C GLU A 299 -16.04 0.12 -14.43
N PRO A 300 -15.15 0.61 -13.55
CA PRO A 300 -14.81 -0.09 -12.32
C PRO A 300 -15.99 -0.08 -11.32
N CYS A 301 -16.21 -1.22 -10.68
CA CYS A 301 -17.13 -1.36 -9.56
C CYS A 301 -16.32 -1.26 -8.25
N TYR A 302 -16.56 -0.22 -7.45
CA TYR A 302 -15.87 -0.02 -6.17
C TYR A 302 -16.67 -0.59 -5.00
N ALA A 303 -15.96 -1.06 -3.97
CA ALA A 303 -16.53 -1.31 -2.66
C ALA A 303 -17.10 0.00 -2.06
N VAL A 304 -18.08 -0.14 -1.18
CA VAL A 304 -18.64 0.99 -0.42
C VAL A 304 -17.68 1.37 0.70
N ILE A 305 -17.54 2.67 0.95
CA ILE A 305 -16.80 3.21 2.10
C ILE A 305 -17.69 4.13 2.94
N PRO A 306 -17.44 4.27 4.25
CA PRO A 306 -18.17 5.21 5.08
C PRO A 306 -18.08 6.65 4.55
N ALA A 307 -19.18 7.40 4.63
CA ALA A 307 -19.24 8.78 4.16
C ALA A 307 -18.25 9.70 4.89
N GLU A 308 -18.00 9.45 6.18
CA GLU A 308 -17.01 10.18 6.96
C GLU A 308 -15.59 9.99 6.41
N ARG A 309 -15.21 8.74 6.11
CA ARG A 309 -13.94 8.41 5.48
C ARG A 309 -13.79 9.08 4.12
N GLN A 310 -14.83 9.06 3.30
CA GLN A 310 -14.83 9.75 2.01
C GLN A 310 -14.58 11.26 2.15
N ARG A 311 -15.30 11.92 3.07
CA ARG A 311 -15.12 13.36 3.36
C ARG A 311 -13.72 13.69 3.86
N PHE A 312 -13.16 12.84 4.73
CA PHE A 312 -11.80 13.01 5.22
C PHE A 312 -10.77 12.94 4.07
N MET A 313 -10.89 11.96 3.18
CA MET A 313 -10.00 11.83 2.02
C MET A 313 -10.14 13.01 1.05
N GLN A 314 -11.34 13.54 0.84
CA GLN A 314 -11.57 14.76 0.04
C GLN A 314 -10.95 16.02 0.68
N ARG A 315 -10.94 16.11 2.01
CA ARG A 315 -10.24 17.19 2.72
C ARG A 315 -8.73 17.09 2.56
N LEU A 316 -8.17 15.88 2.69
CA LEU A 316 -6.75 15.62 2.41
C LEU A 316 -6.39 15.99 0.97
N GLU A 317 -7.21 15.58 0.01
CA GLU A 317 -7.02 15.90 -1.40
C GLU A 317 -6.88 17.40 -1.62
N SER A 318 -7.84 18.17 -1.12
CA SER A 318 -7.87 19.62 -1.28
C SER A 318 -6.58 20.27 -0.77
N GLY A 319 -6.10 19.85 0.40
CA GLY A 319 -4.85 20.35 0.98
C GLY A 319 -3.60 19.92 0.19
N LEU A 320 -3.54 18.66 -0.26
CA LEU A 320 -2.42 18.13 -1.04
C LEU A 320 -2.30 18.80 -2.42
N LEU A 321 -3.43 19.05 -3.09
CA LEU A 321 -3.47 19.75 -4.37
C LEU A 321 -3.16 21.23 -4.21
N ALA A 322 -3.62 21.88 -3.13
CA ALA A 322 -3.22 23.25 -2.82
C ALA A 322 -1.70 23.37 -2.59
N PHE A 323 -1.11 22.43 -1.85
CA PHE A 323 0.33 22.38 -1.65
C PHE A 323 1.08 22.18 -2.98
N THR A 324 0.60 21.26 -3.83
CA THR A 324 1.18 21.00 -5.16
C THR A 324 1.11 22.24 -6.06
N GLY A 325 -0.06 22.89 -6.13
CA GLY A 325 -0.23 24.12 -6.91
C GLY A 325 0.64 25.27 -6.42
N ASN A 326 0.91 25.37 -5.12
CA ASN A 326 1.88 26.32 -4.58
C ASN A 326 3.32 25.95 -4.96
N THR A 327 3.65 24.66 -4.93
CA THR A 327 4.98 24.16 -5.31
C THR A 327 5.29 24.48 -6.78
N ILE A 328 4.35 24.26 -7.68
CA ILE A 328 4.49 24.56 -9.12
C ILE A 328 4.80 26.04 -9.38
N LYS A 329 4.32 26.96 -8.53
CA LYS A 329 4.61 28.41 -8.68
C LYS A 329 6.04 28.79 -8.30
N GLU A 330 6.66 28.03 -7.41
CA GLU A 330 8.01 28.30 -6.91
C GLU A 330 9.09 27.66 -7.80
N ILE A 331 8.73 26.60 -8.53
CA ILE A 331 9.65 25.78 -9.32
C ILE A 331 9.35 25.97 -10.80
N LYS A 332 10.35 26.41 -11.57
CA LYS A 332 10.14 26.74 -12.98
C LYS A 332 9.97 25.49 -13.85
N ASN A 333 10.76 24.46 -13.60
CA ASN A 333 10.76 23.22 -14.36
C ASN A 333 11.32 22.04 -13.54
N ILE A 334 11.21 20.84 -14.09
CA ILE A 334 11.58 19.58 -13.43
C ILE A 334 13.10 19.35 -13.35
N GLU A 335 13.88 20.01 -14.21
CA GLU A 335 15.34 19.94 -14.23
C GLU A 335 15.95 20.52 -12.96
N GLU A 336 15.37 21.61 -12.43
CA GLU A 336 15.79 22.28 -11.18
C GLU A 336 15.65 21.39 -9.92
N ILE A 337 14.89 20.29 -10.00
CA ILE A 337 14.66 19.41 -8.86
C ILE A 337 15.87 18.50 -8.58
N ASP A 338 16.50 18.71 -7.43
CA ASP A 338 17.40 17.73 -6.82
C ASP A 338 16.57 16.66 -6.08
N CYS A 339 16.19 15.60 -6.81
CA CYS A 339 15.43 14.49 -6.25
C CYS A 339 16.18 13.75 -5.12
N VAL A 340 17.51 13.77 -5.10
CA VAL A 340 18.31 13.10 -4.06
C VAL A 340 18.19 13.86 -2.74
N LYS A 341 18.45 15.17 -2.78
CA LYS A 341 18.33 16.05 -1.60
C LYS A 341 16.88 16.13 -1.10
N TYR A 342 15.91 16.17 -2.01
CA TYR A 342 14.49 16.16 -1.65
C TYR A 342 14.13 14.86 -0.93
N ARG A 343 14.51 13.71 -1.47
CA ARG A 343 14.32 12.41 -0.80
C ARG A 343 14.95 12.34 0.58
N ASP A 344 16.16 12.85 0.76
CA ASP A 344 16.84 12.85 2.06
C ASP A 344 16.13 13.75 3.09
N THR A 345 15.51 14.83 2.64
CA THR A 345 14.61 15.64 3.46
C THR A 345 13.39 14.83 3.90
N ILE A 346 12.72 14.13 2.98
CA ILE A 346 11.56 13.28 3.29
C ILE A 346 11.91 12.14 4.25
N LYS A 347 13.07 11.52 4.12
CA LYS A 347 13.56 10.51 5.07
C LYS A 347 13.61 11.02 6.51
N LYS A 348 14.06 12.26 6.71
CA LYS A 348 14.10 12.89 8.04
C LYS A 348 12.70 13.21 8.57
N ILE A 349 11.83 13.72 7.70
CA ILE A 349 10.44 14.06 8.04
C ILE A 349 9.65 12.80 8.43
N PHE A 350 9.64 11.77 7.60
CA PHE A 350 8.92 10.53 7.87
C PHE A 350 9.48 9.79 9.08
N ARG A 351 10.79 9.87 9.33
CA ARG A 351 11.34 9.35 10.58
C ARG A 351 10.74 10.00 11.82
N LEU A 352 10.49 11.31 11.78
CA LEU A 352 9.83 12.02 12.88
C LEU A 352 8.34 11.72 12.93
N PHE A 353 7.64 11.76 11.81
CA PHE A 353 6.19 11.59 11.73
C PHE A 353 5.75 10.16 12.06
N MET A 354 6.29 9.18 11.33
CA MET A 354 5.88 7.78 11.48
C MET A 354 6.60 7.07 12.62
N GLY A 355 7.84 7.49 12.94
CA GLY A 355 8.68 6.81 13.92
C GLY A 355 8.66 7.37 15.33
N TYR A 356 8.20 8.62 15.49
CA TYR A 356 8.06 9.32 16.77
C TYR A 356 6.83 10.23 16.76
N PRO A 357 5.63 9.72 16.44
CA PRO A 357 4.45 10.55 16.37
C PRO A 357 4.17 11.24 17.71
N THR A 358 3.59 12.43 17.62
CA THR A 358 2.94 13.05 18.77
C THR A 358 1.60 12.38 19.06
N GLU A 359 1.02 12.70 20.22
CA GLU A 359 -0.29 12.17 20.59
C GLU A 359 -1.37 12.64 19.62
N GLU A 360 -1.34 13.91 19.20
CA GLU A 360 -2.33 14.44 18.25
C GLU A 360 -2.14 13.88 16.83
N GLU A 361 -0.90 13.63 16.39
CA GLU A 361 -0.62 12.88 15.15
C GLU A 361 -1.19 11.45 15.25
N GLY A 362 -1.01 10.80 16.39
CA GLY A 362 -1.59 9.50 16.70
C GLY A 362 -3.12 9.53 16.68
N GLU A 363 -3.76 10.53 17.28
CA GLU A 363 -5.21 10.64 17.33
C GLU A 363 -5.86 10.89 15.97
N ILE A 364 -5.23 11.69 15.10
CA ILE A 364 -5.80 12.03 13.80
C ILE A 364 -5.55 10.94 12.77
N PHE A 365 -4.29 10.51 12.63
CA PHE A 365 -3.93 9.55 11.59
C PHE A 365 -4.05 8.09 12.05
N GLY A 366 -4.00 7.86 13.36
CA GLY A 366 -4.14 6.52 13.93
C GLY A 366 -5.57 6.00 13.92
N LYS A 367 -6.58 6.87 13.90
CA LYS A 367 -8.00 6.50 13.75
C LYS A 367 -8.40 6.14 12.33
N LEU A 368 -7.53 6.37 11.34
CA LEU A 368 -7.81 5.93 9.99
C LEU A 368 -7.96 4.42 9.96
N GLU A 369 -8.92 3.95 9.16
CA GLU A 369 -9.21 2.54 8.98
C GLU A 369 -8.21 1.88 8.03
N PHE A 370 -7.73 0.69 8.41
CA PHE A 370 -6.86 -0.15 7.61
C PHE A 370 -7.23 -1.62 7.74
N SER A 371 -7.09 -2.36 6.64
CA SER A 371 -7.19 -3.81 6.58
C SER A 371 -5.95 -4.38 5.89
N ASP A 372 -5.37 -5.43 6.46
CA ASP A 372 -4.30 -6.21 5.82
C ASP A 372 -4.88 -7.34 4.94
N ASP A 373 -6.20 -7.53 4.94
CA ASP A 373 -6.85 -8.57 4.15
C ASP A 373 -7.13 -8.13 2.72
N VAL A 374 -7.19 -9.12 1.83
CA VAL A 374 -7.37 -8.94 0.37
C VAL A 374 -8.63 -8.14 0.04
N LEU A 375 -9.68 -8.28 0.85
CA LEU A 375 -11.03 -7.77 0.57
C LEU A 375 -11.40 -6.52 1.38
N ASP A 376 -10.48 -6.00 2.20
CA ASP A 376 -10.72 -4.81 3.03
C ASP A 376 -11.92 -4.93 4.00
N GLU A 377 -12.34 -6.16 4.36
CA GLU A 377 -13.60 -6.44 5.09
C GLU A 377 -13.54 -6.14 6.61
N LYS A 378 -12.40 -6.39 7.28
CA LYS A 378 -12.23 -6.08 8.72
C LYS A 378 -11.30 -4.88 8.88
N GLN A 379 -11.90 -3.71 9.03
CA GLN A 379 -11.17 -2.48 9.25
C GLN A 379 -10.92 -2.25 10.74
N GLN A 380 -9.66 -2.06 11.09
CA GLN A 380 -9.24 -1.61 12.41
C GLN A 380 -8.57 -0.25 12.30
N GLU A 381 -8.57 0.50 13.39
CA GLU A 381 -7.75 1.71 13.50
C GLU A 381 -6.28 1.35 13.22
N VAL A 382 -5.63 2.11 12.35
CA VAL A 382 -4.21 1.94 12.01
C VAL A 382 -3.36 1.95 13.28
N ALA A 383 -3.69 2.81 14.24
CA ALA A 383 -3.11 2.80 15.59
C ALA A 383 -4.09 2.19 16.59
N ALA A 384 -4.16 0.85 16.63
CA ALA A 384 -5.04 0.12 17.52
C ALA A 384 -4.87 0.51 19.01
N GLU A 385 -5.95 0.40 19.78
CA GLU A 385 -5.91 0.55 21.23
C GLU A 385 -5.14 -0.63 21.85
N LEU A 386 -4.03 -0.31 22.51
CA LEU A 386 -3.15 -1.27 23.17
C LEU A 386 -2.93 -0.85 24.61
N ASN A 387 -3.22 -1.75 25.56
CA ASN A 387 -2.86 -1.56 26.95
C ASN A 387 -1.35 -1.78 27.17
N GLU A 388 -0.86 -1.46 28.36
CA GLU A 388 0.59 -1.57 28.69
C GLU A 388 1.15 -2.99 28.52
N ALA A 389 0.37 -4.02 28.83
CA ALA A 389 0.80 -5.40 28.68
C ALA A 389 0.91 -5.78 27.20
N GLU A 390 -0.07 -5.39 26.38
CA GLU A 390 -0.07 -5.58 24.92
C GLU A 390 1.08 -4.79 24.24
N LEU A 391 1.35 -3.56 24.70
CA LEU A 391 2.50 -2.78 24.24
C LEU A 391 3.81 -3.49 24.58
N CYS A 392 3.95 -4.05 25.78
CA CYS A 392 5.14 -4.82 26.17
C CYS A 392 5.25 -6.15 25.43
N ALA A 393 4.14 -6.82 25.10
CA ALA A 393 4.14 -8.05 24.31
C ALA A 393 4.78 -7.86 22.92
N ASN A 394 4.70 -6.64 22.38
CA ASN A 394 5.32 -6.27 21.11
C ASN A 394 6.83 -5.97 21.20
N HIS A 395 7.44 -6.00 22.40
CA HIS A 395 8.89 -5.74 22.56
C HIS A 395 9.76 -6.85 21.98
N VAL A 396 11.01 -6.50 21.65
CA VAL A 396 11.96 -7.38 20.95
C VAL A 396 12.09 -8.77 21.53
N TRP A 397 12.24 -8.91 22.85
CA TRP A 397 12.42 -10.22 23.47
C TRP A 397 11.15 -11.07 23.38
N ASN A 398 9.99 -10.45 23.60
CA ASN A 398 8.71 -11.16 23.53
C ASN A 398 8.41 -11.58 22.08
N LYS A 399 8.52 -10.67 21.09
CA LYS A 399 8.32 -11.02 19.68
C LYS A 399 9.34 -12.02 19.16
N ALA A 400 10.61 -11.90 19.53
CA ALA A 400 11.64 -12.85 19.11
C ALA A 400 11.34 -14.26 19.65
N LEU A 401 10.95 -14.38 20.93
CA LEU A 401 10.61 -15.67 21.53
C LEU A 401 9.37 -16.31 20.89
N VAL A 402 8.34 -15.51 20.57
CA VAL A 402 7.16 -15.99 19.84
C VAL A 402 7.53 -16.41 18.42
N MET A 403 8.29 -15.59 17.68
CA MET A 403 8.72 -15.92 16.31
C MET A 403 9.63 -17.14 16.21
N LEU A 404 10.38 -17.46 17.26
CA LEU A 404 11.25 -18.64 17.34
C LEU A 404 10.52 -19.88 17.89
N GLY A 405 9.23 -19.77 18.21
CA GLY A 405 8.43 -20.89 18.73
C GLY A 405 8.69 -21.24 20.19
N PHE A 406 9.47 -20.44 20.92
CA PHE A 406 9.76 -20.66 22.35
C PHE A 406 8.61 -20.21 23.27
N ARG A 407 7.64 -19.45 22.76
CA ARG A 407 6.44 -19.04 23.48
C ARG A 407 5.22 -19.12 22.58
N ASN A 408 4.15 -19.74 23.08
CA ASN A 408 2.86 -19.78 22.41
C ASN A 408 1.94 -18.72 23.05
N MET A 409 2.06 -17.48 22.59
CA MET A 409 1.31 -16.34 23.11
C MET A 409 0.78 -15.51 21.94
N TYR A 410 -0.51 -15.18 21.97
CA TYR A 410 -1.10 -14.24 21.02
C TYR A 410 -0.58 -12.82 21.32
N VAL A 411 0.02 -12.19 20.31
CA VAL A 411 0.49 -10.80 20.41
C VAL A 411 -0.45 -9.94 19.59
N LYS A 412 -1.30 -9.15 20.26
CA LYS A 412 -2.13 -8.15 19.59
C LYS A 412 -1.22 -7.13 18.90
N GLU A 413 -1.30 -7.06 17.58
CA GLU A 413 -0.49 -6.14 16.78
C GLU A 413 -1.28 -4.87 16.44
N SER A 414 -0.54 -3.81 16.13
CA SER A 414 -1.08 -2.54 15.61
C SER A 414 -0.37 -2.24 14.29
N ALA A 415 -1.14 -1.86 13.27
CA ALA A 415 -0.63 -1.52 11.94
C ALA A 415 0.33 -0.31 11.97
N TRP A 416 0.19 0.54 12.99
CA TRP A 416 1.10 1.60 13.35
C TRP A 416 1.32 1.63 14.87
N TYR A 417 2.12 0.67 15.34
CA TYR A 417 2.50 0.56 16.75
C TYR A 417 3.04 1.87 17.34
N GLU A 418 3.87 2.62 16.60
CA GLU A 418 4.40 3.90 17.07
C GLU A 418 3.27 4.91 17.36
N GLY A 419 2.20 4.92 16.56
CA GLY A 419 0.98 5.69 16.81
C GLY A 419 0.22 5.21 18.04
N SER A 420 0.06 3.90 18.21
CA SER A 420 -0.57 3.32 19.41
C SER A 420 0.20 3.70 20.69
N VAL A 421 1.53 3.67 20.65
CA VAL A 421 2.36 4.12 21.78
C VAL A 421 2.17 5.61 22.05
N ALA A 422 2.02 6.45 21.02
CA ALA A 422 1.81 7.87 21.19
C ALA A 422 0.46 8.20 21.85
N ARG A 423 -0.59 7.43 21.51
CA ARG A 423 -1.94 7.58 22.10
C ARG A 423 -2.05 7.00 23.50
N PHE A 424 -1.58 5.75 23.68
CA PHE A 424 -1.93 4.95 24.86
C PHE A 424 -0.74 4.62 25.78
N GLY A 425 0.50 4.81 25.31
CA GLY A 425 1.69 4.41 26.05
C GLY A 425 2.06 5.39 27.18
N LYS A 426 2.27 4.85 28.39
CA LYS A 426 2.78 5.59 29.55
C LYS A 426 4.29 5.78 29.49
N ARG A 427 5.04 4.75 29.05
CA ARG A 427 6.51 4.77 28.91
C ARG A 427 6.95 4.90 27.46
N ARG A 428 6.44 5.92 26.74
CA ARG A 428 6.55 6.06 25.27
C ARG A 428 7.96 5.79 24.73
N GLY A 429 8.98 6.43 25.31
CA GLY A 429 10.37 6.28 24.86
C GLY A 429 10.89 4.83 24.93
N TYR A 430 10.52 4.09 25.99
CA TYR A 430 10.93 2.70 26.19
C TYR A 430 10.23 1.76 25.20
N HIS A 431 8.91 1.89 25.03
CA HIS A 431 8.17 1.05 24.06
C HIS A 431 8.69 1.27 22.63
N LEU A 432 8.89 2.54 22.22
CA LEU A 432 9.45 2.85 20.90
C LEU A 432 10.87 2.31 20.74
N PHE A 433 11.70 2.34 21.78
CA PHE A 433 13.05 1.78 21.73
C PHE A 433 13.03 0.25 21.55
N MET A 434 12.27 -0.46 22.38
CA MET A 434 12.19 -1.92 22.33
C MET A 434 11.56 -2.44 21.04
N TYR A 435 10.51 -1.78 20.55
CA TYR A 435 9.90 -2.14 19.27
C TYR A 435 10.81 -1.85 18.08
N ARG A 436 11.63 -0.80 18.17
CA ARG A 436 12.61 -0.50 17.11
C ARG A 436 13.72 -1.54 17.03
N LEU A 437 14.21 -2.04 18.16
CA LEU A 437 15.17 -3.16 18.17
C LEU A 437 14.58 -4.37 17.45
N TYR A 438 13.31 -4.68 17.71
CA TYR A 438 12.57 -5.72 16.98
C TYR A 438 12.54 -5.46 15.47
N LYS A 439 12.12 -4.27 15.02
CA LYS A 439 12.08 -3.94 13.58
C LYS A 439 13.46 -4.07 12.92
N TYR A 440 14.54 -3.65 13.60
CA TYR A 440 15.90 -3.86 13.09
C TYR A 440 16.20 -5.34 12.88
N LEU A 441 15.96 -6.19 13.88
CA LEU A 441 16.18 -7.64 13.75
C LEU A 441 15.33 -8.24 12.61
N LEU A 442 14.06 -7.86 12.52
CA LEU A 442 13.13 -8.29 11.48
C LEU A 442 13.66 -7.96 10.08
N TYR A 443 14.04 -6.70 9.82
CA TYR A 443 14.46 -6.28 8.49
C TYR A 443 15.89 -6.71 8.15
N ILE A 444 16.79 -6.87 9.14
CA ILE A 444 18.10 -7.51 8.93
C ILE A 444 17.89 -8.95 8.47
N ARG A 445 17.02 -9.70 9.16
CA ARG A 445 16.66 -11.08 8.79
C ARG A 445 16.05 -11.13 7.39
N LYS A 446 15.05 -10.28 7.07
CA LYS A 446 14.43 -10.22 5.73
C LYS A 446 15.46 -9.91 4.63
N ASN A 447 16.31 -8.90 4.84
CA ASN A 447 17.35 -8.56 3.86
C ASN A 447 18.34 -9.72 3.64
N TYR A 448 18.70 -10.45 4.69
CA TYR A 448 19.57 -11.63 4.59
C TYR A 448 18.93 -12.73 3.73
N TYR A 449 17.67 -13.10 4.03
CA TYR A 449 16.95 -14.12 3.27
C TYR A 449 16.75 -13.73 1.81
N TYR A 450 16.37 -12.49 1.53
CA TYR A 450 16.20 -11.98 0.17
C TYR A 450 17.50 -12.08 -0.66
N ARG A 451 18.65 -11.73 -0.07
CA ARG A 451 19.96 -11.88 -0.73
C ARG A 451 20.33 -13.35 -0.94
N LYS A 452 19.97 -14.22 -0.02
CA LYS A 452 20.24 -15.67 -0.11
C LYS A 452 19.44 -16.33 -1.22
N THR A 453 18.16 -16.01 -1.37
CA THR A 453 17.32 -16.55 -2.45
C THR A 453 17.76 -16.05 -3.82
N ARG A 454 18.13 -14.77 -3.96
CA ARG A 454 18.59 -14.19 -5.24
C ARG A 454 20.00 -14.62 -5.67
N ARG A 455 20.86 -15.10 -4.77
CA ARG A 455 22.19 -15.65 -5.11
C ARG A 455 22.16 -17.09 -5.62
N LYS A 456 21.05 -17.80 -5.41
CA LYS A 456 20.87 -19.20 -5.84
C LYS A 456 20.26 -19.32 -7.25
N LYS A 457 19.83 -18.21 -7.83
CA LYS A 457 19.41 -18.04 -9.22
C LYS A 457 20.49 -17.20 -9.90
#